data_AF-A0AAV7K463-F1
#
_entry.id   AF-A0AAV7K463-F1
#
_cell.length_a   1.000
_cell.length_b   1.000
_cell.length_c   1.000
_cell.angle_alpha   90.00
_cell.angle_beta   90.00
_cell.angle_gamma   90.00
#
_symmetry.space_group_name_H-M   'P 1'
#
loop_
_entity.id
_entity.type
_entity.pdbx_description
1 polymer ?
#
loop_
_entity_poly.entity_id
_entity_poly.type
_entity_poly.pdbx_seq_one_letter_code
_entity_poly.pdbx_strand_id
1 'polypeptide(L)'
;MFHSMLSIDLFNHPFDVKVTRDRVLVLDKSNPCIFVFNTNHVLTNSLITRGDGKQTNYPLRFDIDRDYKIIMCDCSNHSVCVFNQEGKQIHKIGKKGQSIGEFYRAIWNSARQHRTHYSCV
;
A
#
# COMPACT_ATOMS: atom_id res chain seq x y z
N MET A 1 15.54 27.24 -19.65
CA MET A 1 15.99 26.08 -18.87
C MET A 1 14.94 25.81 -17.78
N PHE A 2 14.64 24.52 -17.53
CA PHE A 2 13.64 23.98 -16.59
C PHE A 2 12.18 24.01 -17.06
N HIS A 3 11.91 23.27 -18.13
CA HIS A 3 10.66 22.54 -18.27
C HIS A 3 10.99 21.05 -18.06
N SER A 4 10.71 20.51 -16.87
CA SER A 4 10.61 19.05 -16.69
C SER A 4 9.24 18.76 -16.12
N MET A 5 8.23 18.90 -16.98
CA MET A 5 7.32 17.81 -17.29
C MET A 5 6.95 16.97 -16.05
N LEU A 6 6.10 17.54 -15.18
CA LEU A 6 5.25 16.69 -14.34
C LEU A 6 4.41 15.88 -15.34
N SER A 7 4.85 14.64 -15.55
CA SER A 7 4.30 13.68 -16.48
C SER A 7 2.80 13.59 -16.25
N ILE A 8 2.02 14.11 -17.20
CA ILE A 8 0.55 14.17 -17.14
C ILE A 8 -0.08 12.75 -17.14
N ASP A 9 0.74 11.71 -17.32
CA ASP A 9 0.34 10.30 -17.39
C ASP A 9 1.01 9.41 -16.33
N LEU A 10 1.48 9.95 -15.21
CA LEU A 10 2.14 9.13 -14.18
C LEU A 10 1.18 8.11 -13.54
N PHE A 11 -0.08 8.52 -13.34
CA PHE A 11 -1.09 7.70 -12.68
C PHE A 11 -2.06 7.14 -13.69
N ASN A 12 -2.33 5.85 -13.59
CA ASN A 12 -3.32 5.15 -14.39
C ASN A 12 -4.64 5.02 -13.61
N HIS A 13 -4.58 4.68 -12.31
CA HIS A 13 -5.76 4.67 -11.44
C HIS A 13 -5.40 4.92 -9.97
N PRO A 14 -5.13 6.18 -9.57
CA PRO A 14 -4.79 6.50 -8.19
C PRO A 14 -6.00 6.23 -7.29
N PHE A 15 -5.80 5.48 -6.20
CA PHE A 15 -6.90 4.96 -5.39
C PHE A 15 -6.82 5.32 -3.91
N ASP A 16 -5.61 5.38 -3.34
CA ASP A 16 -5.41 5.79 -1.94
C ASP A 16 -4.14 6.66 -1.81
N VAL A 17 -4.13 7.55 -0.83
CA VAL A 17 -3.00 8.42 -0.51
C VAL A 17 -2.75 8.42 1.00
N LYS A 18 -1.47 8.45 1.37
CA LYS A 18 -1.03 8.64 2.75
C LYS A 18 0.07 9.70 2.79
N VAL A 19 -0.06 10.62 3.72
CA VAL A 19 0.91 11.70 3.92
C VAL A 19 1.62 11.45 5.24
N THR A 20 2.93 11.48 5.20
CA THR A 20 3.83 11.45 6.35
C THR A 20 4.51 12.82 6.48
N ARG A 21 5.37 12.99 7.48
CA ARG A 21 6.07 14.27 7.69
C ARG A 21 6.95 14.65 6.50
N ASP A 22 7.52 13.67 5.81
CA ASP A 22 8.54 13.84 4.78
C ASP A 22 8.12 13.34 3.39
N ARG A 23 7.07 12.51 3.31
CA ARG A 23 6.66 11.84 2.06
C ARG A 23 5.14 11.86 1.83
N VAL A 24 4.77 11.89 0.57
CA VAL A 24 3.41 11.61 0.07
C VAL A 24 3.46 10.29 -0.69
N LEU A 25 2.67 9.31 -0.26
CA LEU A 25 2.60 7.98 -0.84
C LEU A 25 1.26 7.82 -1.54
N VAL A 26 1.27 7.49 -2.83
CA VAL A 26 0.06 7.34 -3.66
C VAL A 26 0.00 5.91 -4.19
N LEU A 27 -1.06 5.19 -3.85
CA LEU A 27 -1.35 3.87 -4.40
C LEU A 27 -2.03 4.03 -5.76
N ASP A 28 -1.41 3.49 -6.80
CA ASP A 28 -2.05 3.27 -8.09
C ASP A 28 -2.55 1.83 -8.17
N LYS A 29 -3.79 1.62 -8.62
CA LYS A 29 -4.43 0.31 -8.66
C LYS A 29 -4.16 -0.43 -9.96
N SER A 30 -4.07 0.28 -11.07
CA SER A 30 -3.89 -0.32 -12.40
C SER A 30 -2.44 -0.77 -12.62
N ASN A 31 -1.51 -0.11 -11.95
CA ASN A 31 -0.17 -0.59 -11.70
C ASN A 31 -0.07 -0.78 -10.19
N PRO A 32 -0.19 -2.01 -9.62
CA PRO A 32 -0.09 -2.18 -8.17
C PRO A 32 1.32 -1.75 -7.77
N CYS A 33 1.46 -0.49 -7.40
CA CYS A 33 2.66 0.20 -6.99
C CYS A 33 2.26 1.41 -6.14
N ILE A 34 3.11 1.74 -5.17
CA ILE A 34 3.01 2.96 -4.40
C ILE A 34 4.05 3.94 -4.93
N PHE A 35 3.62 5.05 -5.49
CA PHE A 35 4.49 6.17 -5.83
C PHE A 35 4.81 6.99 -4.59
N VAL A 36 6.08 7.32 -4.40
CA VAL A 36 6.58 8.06 -3.24
C VAL A 36 7.12 9.40 -3.71
N PHE A 37 6.47 10.45 -3.27
CA PHE A 37 6.89 11.83 -3.47
C PHE A 37 7.47 12.38 -2.17
N ASN A 38 8.42 13.31 -2.28
CA ASN A 38 8.74 14.17 -1.14
C ASN A 38 7.65 15.26 -0.96
N THR A 39 7.75 16.03 0.11
CA THR A 39 6.82 17.14 0.39
C THR A 39 6.90 18.30 -0.61
N ASN A 40 7.90 18.32 -1.49
CA ASN A 40 8.01 19.27 -2.60
C ASN A 40 7.36 18.74 -3.89
N HIS A 41 6.57 17.66 -3.79
CA HIS A 41 5.86 17.02 -4.91
C HIS A 41 6.76 16.42 -6.00
N VAL A 42 8.04 16.18 -5.69
CA VAL A 42 8.97 15.51 -6.59
C VAL A 42 8.87 14.01 -6.37
N LEU A 43 8.67 13.24 -7.44
CA LEU A 43 8.70 11.78 -7.39
C LEU A 43 10.11 11.32 -7.01
N THR A 44 10.22 10.57 -5.93
CA THR A 44 11.50 10.08 -5.38
C THR A 44 11.67 8.58 -5.54
N ASN A 45 10.59 7.81 -5.49
CA ASN A 45 10.64 6.36 -5.57
C ASN A 45 9.30 5.75 -5.99
N SER A 46 9.31 4.46 -6.34
CA SER A 46 8.12 3.62 -6.44
C SER A 46 8.36 2.32 -5.68
N LEU A 47 7.36 1.89 -4.91
CA LEU A 47 7.43 0.71 -4.05
C LEU A 47 6.40 -0.33 -4.48
N ILE A 48 6.65 -1.59 -4.11
CA ILE A 48 5.69 -2.70 -4.28
C ILE A 48 5.27 -2.83 -5.75
N THR A 49 6.22 -2.98 -6.67
CA THR A 49 5.95 -3.01 -8.12
C THR A 49 5.65 -4.43 -8.63
N ARG A 50 4.96 -4.51 -9.77
CA ARG A 50 4.59 -5.77 -10.43
C ARG A 50 5.83 -6.45 -11.06
N GLY A 51 6.47 -7.37 -10.36
CA GLY A 51 7.46 -8.29 -10.97
C GLY A 51 8.20 -9.20 -9.99
N ASP A 52 8.21 -8.86 -8.71
CA ASP A 52 9.17 -9.42 -7.75
C ASP A 52 8.72 -10.70 -7.04
N GLY A 53 7.63 -11.36 -7.49
CA GLY A 53 7.06 -12.52 -6.80
C GLY A 53 6.42 -12.22 -5.43
N LYS A 54 6.28 -10.94 -5.06
CA LYS A 54 5.76 -10.43 -3.78
C LYS A 54 4.35 -9.82 -3.88
N GLN A 55 3.63 -10.12 -4.96
CA GLN A 55 2.52 -9.29 -5.41
C GLN A 55 1.25 -9.45 -4.59
N THR A 56 0.66 -8.30 -4.27
CA THR A 56 -0.77 -8.17 -4.00
C THR A 56 -1.49 -8.05 -5.34
N ASN A 57 -2.39 -8.95 -5.73
CA ASN A 57 -2.96 -8.88 -7.09
C ASN A 57 -3.95 -7.72 -7.25
N TYR A 58 -4.54 -7.26 -6.15
CA TYR A 58 -5.43 -6.10 -6.10
C TYR A 58 -5.30 -5.38 -4.76
N PRO A 59 -4.26 -4.54 -4.57
CA PRO A 59 -4.19 -3.71 -3.39
C PRO A 59 -5.35 -2.70 -3.43
N LEU A 60 -6.26 -2.79 -2.47
CA LEU A 60 -7.36 -1.83 -2.38
C LEU A 60 -6.95 -0.61 -1.57
N ARG A 61 -6.26 -0.78 -0.45
CA ARG A 61 -5.84 0.32 0.43
C ARG A 61 -4.58 -0.06 1.18
N PHE A 62 -3.91 0.96 1.71
CA PHE A 62 -2.78 0.78 2.60
C PHE A 62 -2.81 1.78 3.76
N ASP A 63 -2.05 1.49 4.81
CA ASP A 63 -1.77 2.41 5.91
C ASP A 63 -0.28 2.37 6.26
N ILE A 64 0.17 3.35 7.04
CA ILE A 64 1.56 3.48 7.48
C ILE A 64 1.60 3.48 9.00
N ASP A 65 2.36 2.57 9.59
CA ASP A 65 2.53 2.53 11.05
C ASP A 65 3.59 3.54 11.55
N ARG A 66 3.80 3.58 12.86
CA ARG A 66 4.74 4.51 13.50
C ARG A 66 6.21 4.24 13.15
N ASP A 67 6.52 3.02 12.70
CA ASP A 67 7.85 2.62 12.23
C ASP A 67 7.96 2.77 10.70
N TYR A 68 6.98 3.43 10.07
CA TYR A 68 6.84 3.61 8.63
C TYR A 68 6.75 2.31 7.82
N LYS A 69 6.28 1.23 8.44
CA LYS A 69 5.92 0.01 7.73
C LYS A 69 4.64 0.27 6.96
N ILE A 70 4.60 -0.24 5.73
CA ILE A 70 3.45 -0.12 4.84
C ILE A 70 2.59 -1.37 5.04
N ILE A 71 1.34 -1.17 5.44
CA ILE A 71 0.38 -2.24 5.71
C ILE A 71 -0.66 -2.20 4.62
N MET A 72 -0.70 -3.24 3.79
CA MET A 72 -1.53 -3.26 2.59
C MET A 72 -2.50 -4.43 2.64
N CYS A 73 -3.77 -4.15 2.34
CA CYS A 73 -4.78 -5.20 2.21
C CYS A 73 -4.79 -5.71 0.78
N ASP A 74 -4.45 -6.99 0.61
CA ASP A 74 -4.66 -7.73 -0.62
C ASP A 74 -5.98 -8.48 -0.55
N CYS A 75 -7.02 -7.83 -1.06
CA CYS A 75 -8.36 -8.38 -1.06
C CYS A 75 -8.52 -9.60 -1.99
N SER A 76 -7.62 -9.76 -2.97
CA SER A 76 -7.66 -10.91 -3.87
C SER A 76 -7.09 -12.18 -3.24
N ASN A 77 -6.07 -12.04 -2.39
CA ASN A 77 -5.45 -13.16 -1.69
C ASN A 77 -5.97 -13.34 -0.26
N HIS A 78 -6.99 -12.58 0.13
CA HIS A 78 -7.56 -12.62 1.48
C HIS A 78 -6.44 -12.49 2.52
N SER A 79 -5.61 -11.46 2.38
CA SER A 79 -4.44 -11.29 3.23
C SER A 79 -4.08 -9.82 3.44
N VAL A 80 -3.49 -9.54 4.59
CA VAL A 80 -2.79 -8.30 4.90
C VAL A 80 -1.29 -8.56 4.75
N CYS A 81 -0.64 -7.80 3.88
CA CYS A 81 0.81 -7.82 3.71
C CYS A 81 1.42 -6.61 4.42
N VAL A 82 2.52 -6.83 5.13
CA VAL A 82 3.31 -5.76 5.75
C VAL A 82 4.64 -5.66 5.01
N PHE A 83 5.00 -4.45 4.62
CA PHE A 83 6.24 -4.13 3.93
C PHE A 83 7.05 -3.15 4.77
N ASN A 84 8.37 -3.20 4.65
CA ASN A 84 9.25 -2.18 5.20
C ASN A 84 9.25 -0.90 4.33
N GLN A 85 10.02 0.11 4.75
CA GLN A 85 10.10 1.40 4.05
C GLN A 85 10.64 1.28 2.62
N GLU A 86 11.43 0.24 2.33
CA GLU A 86 11.99 -0.06 1.02
C GLU A 86 11.03 -0.89 0.14
N GLY A 87 9.81 -1.17 0.60
CA GLY A 87 8.82 -1.94 -0.16
C GLY A 87 9.08 -3.45 -0.19
N LYS A 88 9.96 -3.97 0.66
CA LYS A 88 10.18 -5.42 0.85
C LYS A 88 9.14 -5.96 1.82
N GLN A 89 8.44 -7.01 1.41
CA GLN A 89 7.48 -7.70 2.27
C GLN A 89 8.23 -8.35 3.45
N ILE A 90 7.76 -8.06 4.66
CA ILE A 90 8.30 -8.61 5.92
C ILE A 90 7.34 -9.62 6.57
N HIS A 91 6.04 -9.39 6.45
CA HIS A 91 5.01 -10.27 7.00
C HIS A 91 3.82 -10.41 6.06
N LYS A 92 3.11 -11.52 6.19
CA LYS A 92 1.80 -11.77 5.57
C LYS A 92 0.91 -12.41 6.62
N ILE A 93 -0.27 -11.84 6.81
CA ILE A 93 -1.29 -12.31 7.74
C ILE A 93 -2.53 -12.59 6.90
N GLY A 94 -3.20 -13.72 7.11
CA GLY A 94 -4.39 -14.05 6.35
C GLY A 94 -4.18 -15.06 5.23
N LYS A 95 -5.21 -15.89 5.08
CA LYS A 95 -5.49 -16.71 3.91
C LYS A 95 -7.02 -16.81 3.77
N LYS A 96 -7.51 -17.28 2.63
CA LYS A 96 -8.93 -17.53 2.44
C LYS A 96 -9.43 -18.55 3.47
N GLY A 97 -10.51 -18.21 4.19
CA GLY A 97 -11.14 -19.10 5.16
C GLY A 97 -12.00 -18.33 6.16
N GLN A 98 -12.54 -19.03 7.17
CA GLN A 98 -13.48 -18.50 8.16
C GLN A 98 -12.95 -18.62 9.60
N SER A 99 -11.72 -19.09 9.78
CA SER A 99 -11.09 -19.25 11.09
C SER A 99 -10.43 -17.95 11.55
N ILE A 100 -10.00 -17.90 12.82
CA ILE A 100 -9.22 -16.77 13.36
C ILE A 100 -7.96 -16.58 12.51
N GLY A 101 -7.77 -15.35 12.00
CA GLY A 101 -6.65 -15.01 11.12
C GLY A 101 -6.85 -15.43 9.66
N GLU A 102 -8.04 -15.87 9.26
CA GLU A 102 -8.46 -16.06 7.87
C GLU A 102 -9.46 -14.98 7.47
N PHE A 103 -9.51 -14.63 6.17
CA PHE A 103 -10.38 -13.57 5.66
C PHE A 103 -11.28 -14.12 4.56
N TYR A 104 -12.60 -13.95 4.69
CA TYR A 104 -13.57 -14.31 3.64
C TYR A 104 -14.18 -13.04 3.08
N ARG A 105 -13.67 -12.61 1.92
CA ARG A 105 -14.05 -11.38 1.22
C ARG A 105 -13.73 -10.11 2.02
N ALA A 106 -12.44 -9.82 2.19
CA ALA A 106 -11.93 -8.68 2.95
C ALA A 106 -12.52 -7.32 2.50
N ILE A 107 -13.46 -6.78 3.27
CA ILE A 107 -13.96 -5.40 3.21
C ILE A 107 -13.43 -4.67 4.45
N TRP A 108 -12.73 -3.55 4.27
CA TRP A 108 -12.01 -2.90 5.38
C TRP A 108 -12.66 -1.59 5.85
N ASN A 109 -12.82 -1.46 7.17
CA ASN A 109 -13.18 -0.22 7.87
C ASN A 109 -11.98 0.23 8.74
N SER A 110 -11.65 1.52 8.68
CA SER A 110 -10.43 2.18 9.20
C SER A 110 -9.70 1.57 10.42
N ALA A 111 -8.37 1.50 10.35
CA ALA A 111 -7.47 1.23 11.48
C ALA A 111 -7.53 2.37 12.51
N ARG A 112 -7.81 2.02 13.77
CA ARG A 112 -7.56 2.91 14.90
C ARG A 112 -6.22 2.56 15.54
N GLN A 113 -5.34 3.56 15.63
CA GLN A 113 -4.01 3.45 16.21
C GLN A 113 -4.03 3.31 17.75
N HIS A 114 -4.60 2.24 18.30
CA HIS A 114 -4.33 1.85 19.70
C HIS A 114 -4.45 0.33 19.80
N ARG A 115 -3.29 -0.35 19.81
CA ARG A 115 -3.12 -1.82 19.84
C ARG A 115 -3.53 -2.54 18.55
N THR A 116 -2.52 -2.88 17.76
CA THR A 116 -2.45 -3.92 16.72
C THR A 116 -3.71 -4.75 16.50
N HIS A 117 -4.74 -4.16 15.91
CA HIS A 117 -5.91 -4.86 15.39
C HIS A 117 -6.14 -4.35 13.96
N TYR A 118 -5.76 -5.18 13.00
CA TYR A 118 -6.05 -4.96 11.58
C TYR A 118 -7.23 -5.85 11.23
N SER A 119 -8.45 -5.29 11.21
CA SER A 119 -9.65 -6.04 10.85
C SER A 119 -9.95 -5.90 9.37
N CYS A 120 -9.66 -6.94 8.59
CA CYS A 120 -10.32 -7.16 7.30
C CYS A 120 -11.54 -8.04 7.59
N VAL A 121 -12.75 -7.55 7.35
CA VAL A 121 -13.97 -8.36 7.52
C VAL A 121 -14.51 -8.67 6.14
#